data_AF-A0A519MF80-F1
#
_entry.id   AF-A0A519MF80-F1
#
_cell.length_a   1.000
_cell.length_b   1.000
_cell.length_c   1.000
_cell.angle_alpha   90.00
_cell.angle_beta   90.00
_cell.angle_gamma   90.00
#
_symmetry.space_group_name_H-M   'P 1'
#
loop_
_entity.id
_entity.type
_entity.pdbx_description
1 polymer ?
#
loop_
_entity_poly.entity_id
_entity_poly.type
_entity_poly.pdbx_seq_one_letter_code
_entity_poly.pdbx_strand_id
1 'polypeptide(L)'
;MTALHNLHILIAEDDPDDARVVKQCFIKNNHFAKIEMVTNGKELLDYLKAGQKPDIILTDINMPIVDGIEALQEIFEDDDLKRIPCFV
;
A
#
# COMPACT_ATOMS: atom_id res chain seq x y z
N MET A 1 2.00 22.63 -12.03
CA MET A 1 2.12 21.26 -11.48
C MET A 1 2.87 21.37 -10.18
N THR A 2 2.18 21.24 -9.05
CA THR A 2 2.81 21.20 -7.73
C THR A 2 3.59 19.89 -7.62
N ALA A 3 4.88 19.96 -7.32
CA ALA A 3 5.65 18.74 -7.07
C ALA A 3 5.11 18.05 -5.81
N LEU A 4 4.82 16.75 -5.93
CA LEU A 4 4.41 15.91 -4.81
C LEU A 4 5.62 15.73 -3.88
N HIS A 5 5.47 16.04 -2.61
CA HIS A 5 6.51 15.85 -1.60
C HIS A 5 5.87 15.29 -0.33
N ASN A 6 6.65 14.58 0.47
CA ASN A 6 6.24 13.96 1.73
C ASN A 6 5.13 12.91 1.59
N LEU A 7 5.13 12.17 0.49
CA LEU A 7 4.17 11.09 0.23
C LEU A 7 4.29 9.98 1.27
N HIS A 8 3.14 9.46 1.65
CA HIS A 8 2.99 8.26 2.44
C HIS A 8 2.57 7.10 1.54
N ILE A 9 3.42 6.09 1.44
CA ILE A 9 3.13 4.85 0.70
C ILE A 9 2.94 3.68 1.68
N LEU A 10 1.90 2.90 1.44
CA LEU A 10 1.66 1.62 2.07
C LEU A 10 1.94 0.50 1.06
N ILE A 11 2.74 -0.48 1.46
CA ILE A 11 3.15 -1.61 0.62
C ILE A 11 2.64 -2.91 1.24
N ALA A 12 1.87 -3.70 0.49
CA ALA A 12 1.42 -5.03 0.89
C ALA A 12 2.21 -6.08 0.11
N GLU A 13 3.06 -6.84 0.79
CA GLU A 13 3.98 -7.83 0.21
C GLU A 13 4.31 -8.88 1.28
N ASP A 14 4.02 -10.15 1.00
CA ASP A 14 4.21 -11.24 1.96
C ASP A 14 5.59 -11.88 1.86
N ASP A 15 6.27 -11.78 0.71
CA ASP A 15 7.64 -12.25 0.58
C ASP A 15 8.63 -11.23 1.19
N PRO A 16 9.40 -11.61 2.22
CA PRO A 16 10.27 -10.68 2.93
C PRO A 16 11.46 -10.18 2.09
N ASP A 17 11.89 -10.95 1.08
CA ASP A 17 12.97 -10.55 0.19
C ASP A 17 12.49 -9.52 -0.84
N ASP A 18 11.32 -9.74 -1.44
CA ASP A 18 10.70 -8.78 -2.35
C ASP A 18 10.29 -7.50 -1.61
N ALA A 19 9.69 -7.63 -0.42
CA ALA A 19 9.38 -6.51 0.46
C ALA A 19 10.61 -5.62 0.72
N ARG A 20 11.76 -6.25 1.01
CA ARG A 20 13.02 -5.55 1.25
C ARG A 20 13.49 -4.81 0.00
N VAL A 21 13.43 -5.44 -1.17
CA VAL A 21 13.85 -4.82 -2.44
C VAL A 21 12.97 -3.63 -2.77
N VAL A 22 11.64 -3.79 -2.72
CA VAL A 22 10.66 -2.74 -3.01
C VAL A 22 10.86 -1.56 -2.06
N LYS A 23 10.97 -1.81 -0.75
CA LYS A 23 11.22 -0.76 0.25
C LYS A 23 12.48 0.04 -0.05
N GLN A 24 13.57 -0.61 -0.48
CA GLN A 24 14.81 0.07 -0.83
C GLN A 24 14.67 0.98 -2.06
N CYS A 25 13.78 0.65 -3.01
CA CYS A 25 13.48 1.52 -4.15
C CYS A 25 12.83 2.83 -3.72
N PHE A 26 11.93 2.80 -2.73
CA PHE A 26 11.25 3.99 -2.23
C PHE A 26 12.09 4.82 -1.26
N ILE A 27 12.89 4.19 -0.39
CA ILE A 27 13.75 4.92 0.57
C ILE A 27 14.74 5.86 -0.13
N LYS A 28 15.22 5.49 -1.33
CA LYS A 28 16.15 6.31 -2.12
C LYS A 28 15.49 7.54 -2.76
N ASN A 29 14.17 7.66 -2.67
CA ASN A 29 13.39 8.72 -3.29
C ASN A 29 12.90 9.71 -2.23
N ASN A 30 13.43 10.93 -2.26
CA ASN A 30 13.13 12.00 -1.29
C ASN A 30 11.67 12.50 -1.33
N HIS A 31 10.85 12.04 -2.27
CA HIS A 31 9.43 12.37 -2.31
C HIS A 31 8.60 11.61 -1.28
N PHE A 32 9.07 10.46 -0.76
CA PHE A 32 8.36 9.64 0.21
C PHE A 32 8.83 9.93 1.64
N ALA A 33 7.97 10.51 2.48
CA ALA A 33 8.28 10.78 3.89
C ALA A 33 7.91 9.61 4.82
N LYS A 34 6.97 8.75 4.40
CA LYS A 34 6.52 7.61 5.19
C LYS A 34 6.35 6.39 4.28
N ILE A 35 6.98 5.29 4.68
CA ILE A 35 6.94 4.01 3.95
C ILE A 35 6.59 2.94 4.98
N GLU A 36 5.37 2.41 4.91
CA GLU A 36 4.88 1.35 5.77
C GLU A 36 4.62 0.08 4.97
N MET A 37 4.69 -1.05 5.67
CA MET A 37 4.56 -2.37 5.06
C MET A 37 3.61 -3.24 5.87
N VAL A 38 2.83 -4.04 5.16
CA VAL A 38 1.95 -5.08 5.67
C VAL A 38 2.18 -6.36 4.86
N THR A 39 1.81 -7.51 5.41
CA THR A 39 2.23 -8.82 4.87
C THR A 39 1.10 -9.64 4.25
N ASN A 40 -0.08 -9.06 4.10
CA ASN A 40 -1.25 -9.68 3.45
C ASN A 40 -2.36 -8.65 3.23
N GLY A 41 -3.37 -9.00 2.43
CA GLY A 41 -4.52 -8.15 2.14
C GLY A 41 -5.37 -7.84 3.39
N LYS A 42 -5.38 -8.72 4.39
CA LYS A 42 -6.17 -8.49 5.62
C LYS A 42 -5.54 -7.38 6.47
N GLU A 43 -4.23 -7.40 6.65
CA GLU A 43 -3.49 -6.33 7.32
C GLU A 43 -3.59 -5.01 6.56
N LEU A 44 -3.55 -5.04 5.23
CA LEU A 44 -3.81 -3.86 4.38
C LEU A 44 -5.18 -3.25 4.68
N LEU A 45 -6.24 -4.07 4.66
CA LEU A 45 -7.59 -3.60 4.95
C LEU A 45 -7.74 -3.10 6.39
N ASP A 46 -7.16 -3.79 7.36
CA ASP A 46 -7.23 -3.39 8.77
C ASP A 46 -6.48 -2.08 9.02
N TYR A 47 -5.35 -1.89 8.35
CA TYR A 47 -4.60 -0.65 8.38
C TYR A 47 -5.46 0.54 7.90
N LEU A 48 -6.17 0.38 6.77
CA LEU A 48 -7.07 1.41 6.23
C LEU A 48 -8.29 1.63 7.13
N LYS A 49 -8.92 0.55 7.62
CA LYS A 49 -10.08 0.60 8.54
C LYS A 49 -9.75 1.23 9.89
N ALA A 50 -8.49 1.19 10.32
CA ALA A 50 -8.00 1.93 11.49
C ALA A 50 -7.89 3.46 11.27
N GLY A 51 -8.30 3.96 10.09
CA GLY A 51 -8.34 5.38 9.76
C GLY A 51 -7.02 5.93 9.23
N GLN A 52 -6.04 5.07 8.95
CA GLN A 52 -4.81 5.49 8.29
C GLN A 52 -5.07 5.75 6.82
N LYS A 53 -4.51 6.84 6.29
CA LYS A 53 -4.73 7.29 4.91
C LYS A 53 -3.38 7.43 4.19
N PRO A 54 -2.90 6.38 3.52
CA PRO A 54 -1.76 6.52 2.62
C PRO A 54 -2.16 7.32 1.38
N ASP A 55 -1.17 7.99 0.79
CA ASP A 55 -1.34 8.68 -0.49
C ASP A 55 -1.33 7.68 -1.65
N ILE A 56 -0.67 6.53 -1.48
CA ILE A 56 -0.50 5.49 -2.49
C ILE A 56 -0.49 4.11 -1.82
N ILE A 57 -1.12 3.13 -2.45
CA ILE A 57 -1.01 1.71 -2.10
C ILE A 57 -0.27 0.98 -3.23
N LEU A 58 0.72 0.17 -2.85
CA LEU A 58 1.33 -0.84 -3.72
C LEU A 58 1.04 -2.20 -3.10
N THR A 59 0.48 -3.13 -3.86
CA THR A 59 0.12 -4.46 -3.34
C THR A 59 0.61 -5.54 -4.30
N ASP A 60 1.21 -6.60 -3.77
CA ASP A 60 1.30 -7.84 -4.54
C ASP A 60 -0.10 -8.44 -4.74
N ILE A 61 -0.25 -9.28 -5.76
CA ILE A 61 -1.47 -10.00 -6.08
C ILE A 61 -1.60 -11.24 -5.21
N ASN A 62 -0.55 -12.05 -5.04
CA ASN A 62 -0.66 -13.39 -4.50
C ASN A 62 -0.18 -13.45 -3.04
N MET A 63 -1.02 -12.96 -2.14
CA MET A 63 -0.73 -12.98 -0.70
C MET A 63 -1.59 -14.01 0.06
N PRO A 64 -1.15 -14.49 1.24
CA PRO A 64 -1.97 -15.34 2.10
C PRO A 64 -3.14 -14.57 2.75
N ILE A 65 -4.11 -15.30 3.30
CA ILE A 65 -5.26 -14.80 4.08
C ILE A 65 -6.30 -14.05 3.22
N VAL A 66 -5.91 -12.92 2.64
CA VAL A 66 -6.68 -12.15 1.66
C VAL A 66 -5.68 -11.74 0.59
N ASP A 67 -5.98 -12.08 -0.65
CA ASP A 67 -5.09 -11.75 -1.76
C ASP A 67 -5.19 -10.26 -2.14
N GLY A 68 -4.26 -9.78 -2.96
CA GLY A 68 -4.23 -8.36 -3.35
C GLY A 68 -5.44 -7.92 -4.17
N ILE A 69 -5.99 -8.82 -5.00
CA ILE A 69 -7.15 -8.51 -5.84
C ILE A 69 -8.41 -8.38 -4.97
N GLU A 70 -8.61 -9.31 -4.04
CA GLU A 70 -9.71 -9.28 -3.07
C GLU A 70 -9.64 -8.01 -2.19
N ALA A 71 -8.45 -7.66 -1.70
CA ALA A 71 -8.26 -6.42 -0.94
C ALA A 71 -8.58 -5.17 -1.77
N LEU A 72 -8.18 -5.13 -3.05
CA LEU A 72 -8.49 -4.03 -3.95
C LEU A 72 -9.99 -3.93 -4.25
N GLN A 73 -10.70 -5.06 -4.36
CA GLN A 73 -12.16 -5.06 -4.52
C GLN A 73 -12.83 -4.38 -3.31
N GLU A 74 -12.47 -4.77 -2.08
CA GLU A 74 -12.99 -4.12 -0.87
C GLU A 74 -12.65 -2.62 -0.82
N ILE A 75 -11.42 -2.24 -1.20
CA ILE A 75 -11.00 -0.82 -1.25
C ILE A 75 -11.84 -0.03 -2.25
N PHE A 76 -12.17 -0.60 -3.41
CA PHE A 76 -12.94 0.09 -4.45
C PHE A 76 -14.45 0.14 -4.19
N GLU A 77 -14.96 -0.73 -3.32
CA GLU A 77 -16.35 -0.69 -2.84
C GLU A 77 -16.57 0.38 -1.75
N ASP A 78 -15.50 0.83 -1.08
CA ASP A 78 -15.56 1.86 -0.05
C ASP A 78 -15.39 3.28 -0.64
N ASP A 79 -16.36 4.16 -0.38
CA ASP A 79 -16.40 5.53 -0.92
C ASP A 79 -15.23 6.42 -0.45
N ASP A 80 -14.69 6.15 0.73
CA ASP A 80 -13.57 6.88 1.33
C ASP A 80 -12.22 6.33 0.85
N LEU A 81 -12.12 5.02 0.61
CA LEU A 81 -10.87 4.36 0.23
C LEU A 81 -10.63 4.31 -1.29
N LYS A 82 -11.69 4.21 -2.10
CA LYS A 82 -11.57 4.05 -3.57
C LYS A 82 -10.86 5.18 -4.32
N ARG A 83 -10.61 6.30 -3.63
CA ARG A 83 -9.88 7.47 -4.16
C ARG A 83 -8.36 7.32 -4.04
N ILE A 84 -7.89 6.39 -3.22
CA ILE A 84 -6.47 6.13 -3.03
C ILE A 84 -5.94 5.45 -4.31
N PRO A 85 -4.91 6.00 -4.97
CA PRO A 85 -4.24 5.33 -6.07
C PRO A 85 -3.62 4.00 -5.63
N CYS A 86 -4.00 2.92 -6.32
CA CYS A 86 -3.49 1.58 -6.08
C CYS A 86 -2.70 1.06 -7.29
N PHE A 87 -1.57 0.40 -7.03
CA PHE A 87 -0.73 -0.25 -8.03
C PHE A 87 -0.47 -1.71 -7.61
N VAL A 88 -0.33 -2.57 -8.62
CA VAL A 88 0.14 -3.96 -8.51
C VAL A 88 1.47 -4.10 -9.24
#